data_AF-A0A3D0YSN0-F1
#
_entry.id   AF-A0A3D0YSN0-F1
#
_cell.length_a   1.000
_cell.length_b   1.000
_cell.length_c   1.000
_cell.angle_alpha   90.00
_cell.angle_beta   90.00
_cell.angle_gamma   90.00
#
_symmetry.space_group_name_H-M   'P 1'
#
loop_
_entity.id
_entity.type
_entity.pdbx_description
1 polymer ?
#
loop_
_entity_poly.entity_id
_entity_poly.type
_entity_poly.pdbx_seq_one_letter_code
_entity_poly.pdbx_strand_id
1 'polypeptide(L)'
;MSDVPCGLKAASASVVAEIVPQVRDRGWFFDTELVVRSERAGFEVHEIPVRWCETTIPGRVSKVNAPKLAAEYFRQVLRLKREL
;
A
#
# COMPACT_ATOMS: atom_id res chain seq x y z
N MET A 1 7.76 -0.79 10.94
CA MET A 1 6.44 -0.49 10.34
C MET A 1 5.46 -1.58 10.74
N SER A 2 4.38 -1.23 11.41
CA SER A 2 3.34 -2.17 11.85
C SER A 2 2.07 -2.15 10.99
N ASP A 3 1.84 -1.09 10.19
CA ASP A 3 0.63 -0.94 9.35
C ASP A 3 0.99 -0.40 7.96
N VAL A 4 1.45 -1.29 7.09
CA VAL A 4 1.73 -0.96 5.69
C VAL A 4 0.45 -0.84 4.85
N PRO A 5 -0.57 -1.72 4.98
CA PRO A 5 -1.84 -1.62 4.25
C PRO A 5 -2.75 -0.56 4.89
N CYS A 6 -2.62 0.70 4.49
CA CYS A 6 -3.49 1.78 4.93
C CYS A 6 -3.85 2.67 3.75
N GLY A 7 -5.13 3.04 3.62
CA GLY A 7 -5.64 3.85 2.51
C GLY A 7 -5.16 5.31 2.53
N LEU A 8 -4.54 5.77 3.62
CA LEU A 8 -3.98 7.12 3.73
C LEU A 8 -2.45 7.08 3.60
N LYS A 9 -1.92 7.72 2.56
CA LYS A 9 -0.48 7.90 2.34
C LYS A 9 -0.23 9.35 1.93
N ALA A 10 0.84 9.94 2.47
CA ALA A 10 1.36 11.23 2.05
C ALA A 10 2.81 11.03 1.60
N ALA A 11 3.20 11.70 0.52
CA ALA A 11 4.52 11.58 -0.08
C ALA A 11 5.02 12.96 -0.51
N SER A 12 6.34 13.15 -0.44
CA SER A 12 6.98 14.34 -1.00
C SER A 12 6.88 14.36 -2.53
N ALA A 13 7.07 15.53 -3.12
CA ALA A 13 7.10 15.67 -4.58
C ALA A 13 8.18 14.78 -5.24
N SER A 14 9.33 14.59 -4.58
CA SER A 14 10.39 13.69 -5.04
C SER A 14 9.93 12.24 -5.10
N VAL A 15 9.33 11.73 -4.01
CA VAL A 15 8.77 10.36 -3.99
C VAL A 15 7.69 10.19 -5.07
N VAL A 16 6.84 11.20 -5.27
CA VAL A 16 5.82 11.17 -6.33
C VAL A 16 6.45 11.14 -7.72
N ALA A 17 7.48 11.93 -7.98
CA ALA A 17 8.14 11.98 -9.29
C ALA A 17 8.97 10.73 -9.59
N GLU A 18 9.66 10.19 -8.57
CA GLU A 18 10.65 9.13 -8.75
C GLU A 18 10.06 7.74 -8.53
N ILE A 19 9.20 7.54 -7.52
CA ILE A 19 8.76 6.21 -7.08
C ILE A 19 7.40 5.83 -7.65
N VAL A 20 6.43 6.74 -7.66
CA VAL A 20 5.06 6.42 -8.14
C VAL A 20 5.05 5.85 -9.56
N PRO A 21 5.84 6.33 -10.53
CA PRO A 21 5.90 5.73 -11.87
C PRO A 21 6.42 4.29 -11.90
N GLN A 22 7.15 3.87 -10.87
CA GLN A 22 7.70 2.51 -10.74
C GLN A 22 6.69 1.53 -10.11
N VAL A 23 5.65 2.04 -9.44
CA VAL A 23 4.62 1.20 -8.82
C VAL A 23 3.74 0.59 -9.92
N ARG A 24 3.73 -0.74 -10.00
CA ARG A 24 2.99 -1.48 -11.03
C ARG A 24 1.56 -1.77 -10.60
N ASP A 25 1.35 -2.07 -9.32
CA ASP A 25 0.03 -2.38 -8.82
C ASP A 25 -0.80 -1.10 -8.60
N ARG A 26 -1.96 -1.00 -9.25
CA ARG A 26 -2.92 0.10 -9.05
C ARG A 26 -4.12 -0.32 -8.18
N GLY A 27 -4.05 -1.51 -7.59
CA GLY A 27 -5.09 -2.11 -6.77
C GLY A 27 -4.71 -2.09 -5.30
N TRP A 28 -5.01 -3.18 -4.61
CA TRP A 28 -4.83 -3.28 -3.16
C TRP A 28 -3.37 -3.33 -2.72
N PHE A 29 -2.41 -3.57 -3.62
CA PHE A 29 -0.99 -3.70 -3.27
C PHE A 29 -0.18 -2.44 -3.56
N PHE A 30 -0.82 -1.42 -4.15
CA PHE A 30 -0.21 -0.13 -4.50
C PHE A 30 0.62 0.46 -3.35
N ASP A 31 0.02 0.55 -2.17
CA ASP A 31 0.62 1.23 -1.03
C ASP A 31 1.79 0.45 -0.42
N THR A 32 1.69 -0.88 -0.40
CA THR A 32 2.78 -1.77 0.00
C THR A 32 3.95 -1.64 -0.97
N GLU A 33 3.68 -1.69 -2.28
CA GLU A 33 4.73 -1.53 -3.29
C GLU A 33 5.38 -0.14 -3.25
N LEU A 34 4.58 0.91 -3.07
CA LEU A 34 5.07 2.29 -2.92
C LEU A 34 6.03 2.41 -1.73
N VAL A 35 5.65 1.90 -0.56
CA VAL A 35 6.48 1.96 0.66
C VAL A 35 7.79 1.20 0.47
N VAL A 36 7.72 -0.05 0.02
CA VAL A 36 8.91 -0.89 -0.15
C VAL A 36 9.87 -0.30 -1.18
N ARG A 37 9.38 0.24 -2.30
CA ARG A 37 10.23 0.91 -3.29
C ARG A 37 10.84 2.20 -2.75
N SER A 38 10.09 2.96 -1.96
CA SER A 38 10.59 4.19 -1.32
C SER A 38 11.75 3.90 -0.36
N GLU A 39 11.58 2.90 0.53
CA GLU A 39 12.65 2.47 1.45
C GLU A 39 13.89 1.97 0.68
N ARG A 40 13.68 1.19 -0.40
CA ARG A 40 14.78 0.68 -1.24
C ARG A 40 15.53 1.77 -1.99
N ALA A 41 14.86 2.86 -2.36
CA ALA A 41 15.46 4.04 -2.96
C ALA A 41 16.13 4.97 -1.92
N GLY A 42 16.08 4.63 -0.63
CA GLY A 42 16.72 5.38 0.45
C GLY A 42 15.87 6.51 1.03
N PHE A 43 14.58 6.58 0.71
CA PHE A 43 13.66 7.52 1.37
C PHE A 43 13.28 7.03 2.76
N GLU A 44 13.14 7.97 3.69
CA GLU A 44 12.64 7.68 5.03
C GLU A 44 11.12 7.51 5.02
N VAL A 45 10.63 6.51 5.74
CA VAL A 45 9.21 6.25 5.92
C VAL A 45 8.84 6.39 7.39
N HIS A 46 7.87 7.27 7.66
CA HIS A 46 7.35 7.52 9.01
C HIS A 46 5.90 7.06 9.12
N GLU A 47 5.59 6.35 10.20
CA GLU A 47 4.22 5.99 10.56
C GLU A 47 3.67 7.03 11.55
N ILE A 48 2.55 7.67 11.18
CA ILE A 48 1.86 8.63 12.05
C ILE A 48 0.58 7.96 12.55
N PRO A 49 0.39 7.81 13.87
CA PRO A 49 -0.81 7.17 14.41
C PRO A 49 -2.05 8.00 14.12
N VAL A 50 -3.08 7.36 13.56
CA VAL A 50 -4.37 7.98 13.25
C VAL A 50 -5.51 7.18 13.84
N ARG A 51 -6.57 7.87 14.28
CA ARG A 51 -7.83 7.22 14.64
C ARG A 51 -8.68 7.11 13.38
N TRP A 52 -8.89 5.89 12.91
CA TRP A 52 -9.80 5.62 11.79
C TRP A 52 -11.26 5.66 12.27
N CYS A 53 -12.07 6.50 11.65
CA CYS A 53 -13.51 6.60 11.90
C CYS A 53 -14.25 6.25 10.60
N GLU A 54 -14.89 5.09 10.56
CA GLU A 54 -15.69 4.67 9.40
C GLU A 54 -17.17 4.99 9.64
N THR A 55 -17.79 5.69 8.69
CA THR A 55 -19.24 5.97 8.75
C THR A 55 -20.00 4.72 8.32
N THR A 56 -20.65 4.06 9.28
CA THR A 56 -21.48 2.89 9.01
C THR A 56 -22.83 3.35 8.47
N ILE A 57 -23.10 3.04 7.19
CA ILE A 57 -24.39 3.31 6.54
C ILE A 57 -25.20 2.00 6.54
N PRO A 58 -26.50 2.02 6.91
CA PRO A 58 -27.35 0.83 6.85
C PRO A 58 -27.31 0.18 5.45
N GLY A 59 -27.08 -1.14 5.40
CA GLY A 59 -27.01 -1.91 4.15
C GLY A 59 -25.62 -1.97 3.48
N ARG A 60 -24.59 -1.31 4.01
CA ARG A 60 -23.21 -1.44 3.50
C ARG A 60 -22.64 -2.83 3.86
N VAL A 61 -22.26 -3.59 2.83
CA VAL A 61 -21.54 -4.86 2.97
C VAL A 61 -20.07 -4.69 2.58
N SER A 62 -19.17 -5.43 3.26
CA SER A 62 -17.76 -5.46 2.89
C SER A 62 -17.59 -6.03 1.49
N LYS A 63 -16.84 -5.32 0.64
CA LYS A 63 -16.46 -5.79 -0.70
C LYS A 63 -15.15 -6.59 -0.68
N VAL A 64 -14.55 -6.77 0.50
CA VAL A 64 -13.26 -7.45 0.66
C VAL A 64 -13.47 -8.96 0.66
N ASN A 65 -12.86 -9.64 -0.31
CA ASN A 65 -12.74 -11.09 -0.32
C ASN A 65 -11.35 -11.47 0.22
N ALA A 66 -11.26 -11.80 1.50
CA ALA A 66 -9.99 -12.01 2.19
C ALA A 66 -9.10 -13.12 1.59
N PRO A 67 -9.62 -14.32 1.25
CA PRO A 67 -8.80 -15.36 0.62
C PRO A 67 -8.23 -14.94 -0.74
N LYS A 68 -9.04 -14.30 -1.57
CA LYS A 68 -8.60 -13.81 -2.88
C LYS A 68 -7.53 -12.74 -2.71
N LEU A 69 -7.73 -11.81 -1.77
CA LEU A 69 -6.79 -10.73 -1.49
C LEU A 69 -5.45 -11.26 -0.96
N ALA A 70 -5.48 -12.24 -0.06
CA ALA A 70 -4.26 -12.86 0.46
C ALA A 70 -3.43 -13.55 -0.65
N ALA A 71 -4.10 -14.31 -1.53
CA ALA A 71 -3.45 -14.94 -2.67
C ALA A 71 -2.87 -13.91 -3.67
N GLU A 72 -3.58 -12.80 -3.86
CA GLU A 72 -3.10 -11.67 -4.65
C GLU A 72 -1.84 -11.07 -4.02
N TYR A 73 -1.88 -10.67 -2.75
CA TYR A 73 -0.73 -10.13 -2.00
C TYR A 73 0.49 -11.05 -2.08
N PHE A 74 0.31 -12.36 -1.88
CA PHE A 74 1.41 -13.31 -1.97
C PHE A 74 2.09 -13.29 -3.35
N ARG A 75 1.30 -13.28 -4.43
CA ARG A 75 1.81 -13.17 -5.80
C ARG A 75 2.55 -11.85 -6.01
N GLN A 76 2.02 -10.75 -5.50
CA GLN A 76 2.59 -9.42 -5.63
C GLN A 76 3.93 -9.29 -4.89
N VAL A 77 4.04 -9.86 -3.68
CA VAL A 77 5.30 -9.93 -2.92
C VAL A 77 6.36 -10.72 -3.69
N LEU A 78 6.01 -11.88 -4.24
CA LEU A 78 6.94 -12.68 -5.05
C LEU A 78 7.40 -11.95 -6.30
N ARG A 79 6.50 -11.20 -6.96
CA ARG A 79 6.85 -10.35 -8.10
C ARG A 79 7.80 -9.25 -7.67
N LEU A 80 7.43 -8.46 -6.66
CA LEU A 80 8.21 -7.33 -6.19
C LEU A 80 9.62 -7.75 -5.74
N LYS A 81 9.75 -8.90 -5.06
CA LYS A 81 11.04 -9.48 -4.67
C LYS A 81 11.96 -9.82 -5.85
N ARG A 82 11.41 -10.09 -7.04
CA ARG A 82 12.21 -10.36 -8.25
C ARG A 82 12.65 -9.10 -8.98
N GLU A 83 11.99 -7.97 -8.72
CA GLU A 83 12.23 -6.69 -9.39
C GLU A 83 13.15 -5.75 -8.59
N LEU A 84 13.26 -5.97 -7.28
CA LEU A 84 14.14 -5.26 -6.35
C LEU A 84 15.45 -6.02 -6.14
#